data_AF-A0A7W1PJH9-F1
#
_entry.id   AF-A0A7W1PJH9-F1
#
_cell.length_a   1.000
_cell.length_b   1.000
_cell.length_c   1.000
_cell.angle_alpha   90.00
_cell.angle_beta   90.00
_cell.angle_gamma   90.00
#
_symmetry.space_group_name_H-M   'P 1'
#
loop_
_entity.id
_entity.type
_entity.pdbx_description
1 polymer ?
#
loop_
_entity_poly.entity_id
_entity_poly.type
_entity_poly.pdbx_seq_one_letter_code
_entity_poly.pdbx_strand_id
1 'polypeptide(L)'
;MIAYLDASVVLRLVLGEEQQLAEWKQVEAAVASALTEVECLRTLDRLARMDRLSHDELAERRGAVYRTLAAVDLVDVSRTVLRRASEPFPTPLGTLDAIHLATALLWREATGDPLTLTTHDRELATAARATGFIVAGA
;
A
#
# COMPACT_ATOMS: atom_id res chain seq x y z
N MET A 1 -14.23 6.03 -6.37
CA MET A 1 -13.50 6.45 -5.14
C MET A 1 -11.99 6.54 -5.41
N ILE A 2 -11.27 7.38 -4.67
CA ILE A 2 -9.80 7.39 -4.67
C ILE A 2 -9.30 6.43 -3.58
N ALA A 3 -8.47 5.47 -3.97
CA ALA A 3 -7.95 4.44 -3.07
C ALA A 3 -6.46 4.66 -2.78
N TYR A 4 -6.08 4.61 -1.50
CA TYR A 4 -4.68 4.47 -1.11
C TYR A 4 -4.33 2.99 -1.01
N LEU A 5 -3.34 2.54 -1.78
CA LEU A 5 -2.89 1.15 -1.83
C LEU A 5 -1.63 1.00 -0.97
N ASP A 6 -1.66 0.09 0.00
CA ASP A 6 -0.43 -0.42 0.61
C ASP A 6 0.13 -1.62 -0.19
N ALA A 7 1.30 -2.13 0.22
CA ALA A 7 1.90 -3.28 -0.45
C ALA A 7 1.06 -4.55 -0.33
N SER A 8 0.27 -4.73 0.74
CA SER A 8 -0.55 -5.93 0.91
C SER A 8 -1.62 -6.04 -0.18
N VAL A 9 -2.25 -4.93 -0.57
CA VAL A 9 -3.26 -4.90 -1.65
C VAL A 9 -2.61 -5.19 -3.00
N VAL A 10 -1.47 -4.57 -3.29
CA VAL A 10 -0.75 -4.78 -4.56
C VAL A 10 -0.25 -6.22 -4.66
N LEU A 11 0.30 -6.77 -3.58
CA LEU A 11 0.80 -8.14 -3.55
C LEU A 11 -0.31 -9.16 -3.78
N ARG A 12 -1.50 -9.00 -3.18
CA ARG A 12 -2.62 -9.90 -3.45
C ARG A 12 -3.03 -9.94 -4.91
N LEU A 13 -3.06 -8.78 -5.56
CA LEU A 13 -3.35 -8.69 -7.00
C LEU A 13 -2.26 -9.38 -7.83
N VAL A 14 -0.99 -9.09 -7.53
CA VAL A 14 0.14 -9.62 -8.28
C VAL A 14 0.27 -11.14 -8.09
N LEU A 15 0.05 -11.65 -6.89
CA LEU A 15 0.15 -13.08 -6.56
C LEU A 15 -1.11 -13.87 -6.89
N GLY A 16 -2.21 -13.21 -7.26
CA GLY A 16 -3.48 -13.87 -7.56
C GLY A 16 -4.12 -14.49 -6.32
N GLU A 17 -3.90 -13.90 -5.14
CA GLU A 17 -4.46 -14.38 -3.88
C GLU A 17 -5.98 -14.18 -3.83
N GLU A 18 -6.67 -15.05 -3.10
CA GLU A 18 -8.10 -14.91 -2.81
C GLU A 18 -8.38 -13.66 -1.96
N GLN A 19 -9.65 -13.24 -1.90
CA GLN A 19 -10.09 -12.05 -1.15
C GLN A 19 -9.38 -10.76 -1.61
N GLN A 20 -9.41 -10.51 -2.92
CA GLN A 20 -9.12 -9.19 -3.48
C GLN A 20 -10.12 -8.16 -2.95
N LEU A 21 -9.73 -6.88 -2.98
CA LEU A 21 -10.58 -5.77 -2.57
C LEU A 21 -11.93 -5.82 -3.32
N ALA A 22 -13.03 -6.00 -2.60
CA ALA A 22 -14.37 -6.13 -3.21
C ALA A 22 -14.76 -4.84 -3.96
N GLU A 23 -14.29 -3.71 -3.46
CA GLU A 23 -14.50 -2.36 -3.96
C GLU A 23 -13.58 -2.01 -5.14
N TRP A 24 -12.73 -2.92 -5.62
CA TRP A 24 -11.76 -2.63 -6.69
C TRP A 24 -12.41 -2.02 -7.94
N LYS A 25 -13.61 -2.48 -8.31
CA LYS A 25 -14.37 -1.94 -9.46
C LYS A 25 -14.86 -0.49 -9.27
N GLN A 26 -14.84 0.01 -8.05
CA GLN A 26 -15.26 1.36 -7.68
C GLN A 26 -14.05 2.31 -7.56
N VAL A 27 -12.83 1.80 -7.74
CA VAL A 27 -11.60 2.62 -7.71
C VAL A 27 -11.50 3.38 -9.03
N GLU A 28 -11.53 4.70 -8.95
CA GLU A 28 -11.42 5.62 -10.10
C GLU A 28 -9.99 6.15 -10.26
N ALA A 29 -9.28 6.29 -9.13
CA ALA A 29 -7.88 6.65 -9.07
C ALA A 29 -7.23 5.94 -7.88
N ALA A 30 -5.93 5.66 -8.01
CA ALA A 30 -5.15 4.99 -6.99
C ALA A 30 -3.93 5.84 -6.63
N VAL A 31 -3.63 5.87 -5.33
CA VAL A 31 -2.48 6.55 -4.74
C VAL A 31 -1.70 5.50 -3.94
N ALA A 32 -0.38 5.56 -3.92
CA ALA A 32 0.41 4.72 -3.02
C ALA A 32 1.70 5.43 -2.62
N SER A 33 2.33 4.99 -1.53
CA SER A 33 3.70 5.39 -1.24
C SER A 33 4.66 4.72 -2.22
N ALA A 34 5.73 5.41 -2.62
CA ALA A 34 6.88 4.81 -3.31
C ALA A 34 7.48 3.62 -2.52
N LEU A 35 7.24 3.54 -1.21
CA LEU A 35 7.60 2.39 -0.37
C LEU A 35 6.97 1.06 -0.86
N THR A 36 5.77 1.14 -1.43
CA THR A 36 4.99 -0.01 -1.93
C THR A 36 5.78 -0.83 -2.93
N GLU A 37 6.55 -0.18 -3.81
CA GLU A 37 7.40 -0.88 -4.77
C GLU A 37 8.47 -1.72 -4.05
N VAL A 38 9.15 -1.13 -3.08
CA VAL A 38 10.22 -1.79 -2.32
C VAL A 38 9.66 -3.02 -1.59
N GLU A 39 8.53 -2.87 -0.91
CA GLU A 39 7.90 -3.95 -0.16
C GLU A 39 7.41 -5.10 -1.07
N CYS A 40 6.80 -4.75 -2.21
CA CYS A 40 6.36 -5.74 -3.19
C CYS A 40 7.56 -6.53 -3.72
N LEU A 41 8.58 -5.84 -4.24
CA LEU A 41 9.76 -6.49 -4.83
C LEU A 41 10.55 -7.29 -3.80
N ARG A 42 10.63 -6.81 -2.55
CA ARG A 42 11.30 -7.54 -1.47
C ARG A 42 10.53 -8.79 -1.05
N THR A 43 9.20 -8.74 -1.07
CA THR A 43 8.37 -9.92 -0.83
C THR A 43 8.51 -10.94 -1.94
N LEU A 44 8.47 -10.53 -3.21
CA LEU A 44 8.68 -11.43 -4.35
C LEU A 44 10.05 -12.10 -4.31
N ASP A 45 11.11 -11.32 -4.08
CA ASP A 45 12.46 -11.86 -3.97
C ASP A 45 12.59 -12.82 -2.78
N ARG A 46 11.92 -12.54 -1.64
CA ARG A 46 11.89 -13.45 -0.49
C ARG A 46 11.21 -14.78 -0.84
N LEU A 47 10.08 -14.74 -1.55
CA LEU A 47 9.38 -15.95 -2.01
C LEU A 47 10.25 -16.78 -2.95
N ALA A 48 10.94 -16.15 -3.89
CA ALA A 48 11.87 -16.84 -4.79
C ALA A 48 13.03 -17.50 -4.02
N ARG A 49 13.58 -16.83 -2.99
CA ARG A 49 14.64 -17.40 -2.12
C ARG A 49 14.17 -18.56 -1.25
N MET A 50 12.86 -18.71 -1.08
CA MET A 50 12.24 -19.83 -0.37
C MET A 50 11.76 -20.93 -1.34
N ASP A 51 12.19 -20.89 -2.61
CA ASP A 51 11.76 -21.80 -3.68
C ASP A 51 10.24 -21.85 -3.89
N ARG A 52 9.54 -20.76 -3.53
CA ARG A 52 8.08 -20.60 -3.72
C ARG A 52 7.72 -19.95 -5.05
N LEU A 53 8.70 -19.44 -5.78
CA LEU A 53 8.57 -18.88 -7.12
C LEU A 53 9.78 -19.32 -7.95
N SER A 54 9.54 -19.82 -9.16
CA SER A 54 10.57 -20.02 -10.17
C SER A 54 11.11 -18.69 -10.69
N HIS A 55 12.21 -18.74 -11.45
CA HIS A 55 12.81 -17.55 -12.05
C HIS A 55 11.85 -16.84 -13.02
N ASP A 56 11.11 -17.62 -13.83
CA ASP A 56 10.16 -17.09 -14.80
C ASP A 56 8.95 -16.46 -14.10
N GLU A 57 8.41 -17.12 -13.07
CA GLU A 57 7.33 -16.55 -12.25
C GLU A 57 7.79 -15.27 -11.53
N LEU A 58 9.01 -15.23 -11.00
CA LEU A 58 9.55 -14.01 -10.39
C LEU A 58 9.59 -12.85 -11.40
N ALA A 59 10.11 -13.10 -12.60
CA ALA A 59 10.18 -12.09 -13.65
C ALA A 59 8.78 -11.59 -14.05
N GLU A 60 7.82 -12.51 -14.21
CA GLU A 60 6.43 -12.19 -14.52
C GLU A 60 5.79 -11.32 -13.44
N ARG A 61 5.92 -11.71 -12.17
CA ARG A 61 5.33 -11.01 -11.01
C ARG A 61 5.95 -9.65 -10.79
N ARG A 62 7.26 -9.50 -10.97
CA ARG A 62 7.94 -8.18 -10.95
C ARG A 62 7.40 -7.28 -12.06
N GLY A 63 7.25 -7.82 -13.27
CA GLY A 63 6.61 -7.10 -14.38
C GLY A 63 5.17 -6.67 -14.05
N ALA A 64 4.42 -7.51 -13.35
CA ALA A 64 3.07 -7.16 -12.89
C ALA A 64 3.08 -6.03 -11.85
N VAL A 65 4.00 -6.02 -10.88
CA VAL A 65 4.17 -4.89 -9.94
C VAL A 65 4.39 -3.59 -10.69
N TYR A 66 5.34 -3.55 -11.64
CA TYR A 66 5.63 -2.34 -12.40
C TYR A 66 4.42 -1.86 -13.21
N ARG A 67 3.68 -2.77 -13.87
CA ARG A 67 2.47 -2.42 -14.62
C ARG A 67 1.37 -1.89 -13.71
N THR A 68 1.18 -2.49 -12.53
CA THR A 68 0.19 -2.03 -11.54
C THR A 68 0.54 -0.62 -11.06
N LEU A 69 1.79 -0.38 -10.66
CA LEU A 69 2.21 0.92 -10.12
C LEU A 69 2.28 2.02 -11.18
N ALA A 70 2.44 1.69 -12.46
CA ALA A 70 2.42 2.68 -13.55
C ALA A 70 1.09 3.43 -13.69
N ALA A 71 -0.01 2.88 -13.16
CA ALA A 71 -1.33 3.51 -13.13
C ALA A 71 -1.68 4.15 -11.77
N VAL A 72 -0.72 4.20 -10.84
CA VAL A 72 -0.90 4.70 -9.47
C VAL A 72 -0.15 6.02 -9.31
N ASP A 73 -0.77 7.00 -8.68
CA ASP A 73 -0.09 8.22 -8.23
C ASP A 73 0.86 7.86 -7.07
N LEU A 74 2.16 7.77 -7.38
CA LEU A 74 3.19 7.40 -6.41
C LEU A 74 3.69 8.63 -5.66
N VAL A 75 3.52 8.61 -4.34
CA VAL A 75 4.00 9.64 -3.44
C VAL A 75 5.37 9.25 -2.90
N ASP A 76 6.37 10.09 -3.17
CA ASP A 76 7.73 9.91 -2.66
C ASP A 76 7.79 9.86 -1.13
N VAL A 77 8.65 8.98 -0.59
CA VAL A 77 8.99 8.96 0.84
C VAL A 77 9.92 10.13 1.16
N SER A 78 9.34 11.33 1.17
CA SER A 78 10.04 12.58 1.41
C SER A 78 10.42 12.76 2.89
N ARG A 79 11.26 13.75 3.18
CA ARG A 79 11.55 14.15 4.57
C ARG A 79 10.30 14.54 5.36
N THR A 80 9.29 15.10 4.69
CA THR A 80 8.01 15.45 5.32
C THR A 80 7.24 14.20 5.72
N VAL A 81 7.18 13.19 4.85
CA VAL A 81 6.58 11.88 5.15
C VAL A 81 7.29 11.23 6.33
N LEU A 82 8.63 11.18 6.29
CA LEU A 82 9.42 10.57 7.37
C LEU A 82 9.25 11.30 8.71
N ARG A 83 9.19 12.64 8.69
CA ARG A 83 8.92 13.43 9.90
C ARG A 83 7.53 13.10 10.45
N ARG A 84 6.50 13.10 9.61
CA ARG A 84 5.13 12.76 10.03
C ARG A 84 5.02 11.33 10.54
N ALA A 85 5.71 10.37 9.92
CA ALA A 85 5.74 8.97 10.35
C ALA A 85 6.45 8.77 11.70
N SER A 86 7.34 9.70 12.08
CA SER A 86 8.06 9.68 13.37
C SER A 86 7.24 10.28 14.53
N GLU A 87 6.12 10.94 14.23
CA GLU A 87 5.21 11.52 15.22
C GLU A 87 4.24 10.45 15.75
N PRO A 88 3.69 10.62 16.97
CA PRO A 88 2.77 9.64 17.55
C PRO A 88 1.53 9.37 16.68
N PHE A 89 1.12 8.10 16.63
CA PHE A 89 -0.18 7.67 16.10
C PHE A 89 -1.10 7.20 17.23
N PRO A 90 -2.43 7.20 17.03
CA PRO A 90 -3.39 6.82 18.08
C PRO A 90 -3.32 5.34 18.49
N THR A 91 -2.67 4.49 17.69
CA THR A 91 -2.56 3.05 17.89
C THR A 91 -1.14 2.59 17.60
N PRO A 92 -0.71 1.41 18.10
CA PRO A 92 0.56 0.81 17.70
C PRO A 92 0.63 0.65 16.17
N LEU A 93 1.79 0.96 15.59
CA LEU A 93 2.09 0.78 14.18
C LEU A 93 3.56 0.38 14.00
N GLY A 94 3.80 -0.55 13.07
CA GLY A 94 5.11 -0.81 12.53
C GLY A 94 5.66 0.40 11.78
N THR A 95 6.98 0.50 11.63
CA THR A 95 7.64 1.63 10.97
C THR A 95 7.17 1.82 9.51
N LEU A 96 7.00 0.73 8.76
CA LEU A 96 6.56 0.80 7.37
C LEU A 96 5.09 1.24 7.26
N ASP A 97 4.23 0.70 8.12
CA ASP A 97 2.81 1.10 8.18
C ASP A 97 2.64 2.57 8.61
N ALA A 98 3.49 3.05 9.54
CA ALA A 98 3.55 4.45 9.91
C ALA A 98 3.92 5.35 8.72
N ILE A 99 4.81 4.89 7.83
CA ILE A 99 5.15 5.60 6.58
C ILE A 99 3.96 5.58 5.62
N HIS A 100 3.27 4.44 5.47
CA HIS A 100 2.06 4.39 4.64
C HIS A 100 0.98 5.35 5.15
N LEU A 101 0.67 5.32 6.44
CA LEU A 101 -0.35 6.17 7.02
C LEU A 101 0.03 7.66 6.95
N ALA A 102 1.30 8.00 7.22
CA ALA A 102 1.81 9.36 7.06
C ALA A 102 1.69 9.85 5.61
N THR A 103 1.99 8.99 4.63
CA THR A 103 1.86 9.31 3.21
C THR A 103 0.39 9.59 2.85
N ALA A 104 -0.53 8.72 3.25
CA ALA A 104 -1.96 8.88 3.00
C ALA A 104 -2.52 10.17 3.64
N LEU A 105 -2.10 10.49 4.87
CA LEU A 105 -2.51 11.72 5.56
C LEU A 105 -2.06 12.97 4.82
N LEU A 106 -0.77 13.03 4.47
CA LEU A 106 -0.19 14.19 3.80
C LEU A 106 -0.78 14.38 2.39
N TRP A 107 -1.05 13.29 1.67
CA TRP A 107 -1.74 13.39 0.38
C TRP A 107 -3.14 13.97 0.55
N ARG A 108 -3.93 13.43 1.50
CA ARG A 108 -5.30 13.91 1.77
C ARG A 108 -5.32 15.37 2.23
N GLU A 109 -4.35 15.79 3.04
CA GLU A 109 -4.19 17.18 3.48
C GLU A 109 -3.84 18.11 2.32
N ALA A 110 -3.00 17.66 1.39
CA ALA A 110 -2.55 18.47 0.25
C ALA A 110 -3.63 18.64 -0.83
N THR A 111 -4.42 17.60 -1.09
CA THR A 111 -5.46 17.63 -2.13
C THR A 111 -6.82 18.09 -1.61
N GLY A 112 -7.12 17.82 -0.34
CA GLY A 112 -8.45 18.01 0.23
C GLY A 112 -9.47 16.97 -0.22
N ASP A 113 -9.06 16.00 -1.05
CA ASP A 113 -9.94 14.98 -1.61
C ASP A 113 -10.17 13.81 -0.63
N PRO A 114 -11.37 13.19 -0.63
CA PRO A 114 -11.61 12.01 0.16
C PRO A 114 -10.77 10.83 -0.35
N LEU A 115 -10.01 10.23 0.56
CA LEU A 115 -9.15 9.07 0.30
C LEU A 115 -9.62 7.89 1.15
N THR A 116 -9.86 6.74 0.52
CA THR A 116 -10.12 5.47 1.22
C THR A 116 -8.82 4.71 1.36
N LEU A 117 -8.41 4.37 2.58
CA LEU A 117 -7.22 3.56 2.79
C LEU A 117 -7.55 2.09 2.58
N THR A 118 -6.80 1.44 1.68
CA THR A 118 -6.97 0.02 1.37
C THR A 118 -5.79 -0.78 1.88
N THR A 119 -6.08 -1.81 2.67
CA THR A 119 -5.06 -2.65 3.32
C THR A 119 -5.65 -3.99 3.71
N HIS A 120 -4.83 -5.03 3.74
CA HIS A 120 -5.13 -6.31 4.37
C HIS A 120 -4.39 -6.49 5.71
N ASP A 121 -3.70 -5.44 6.19
CA ASP A 121 -3.09 -5.39 7.51
C ASP A 121 -4.08 -4.80 8.53
N ARG A 122 -4.33 -5.55 9.61
CA ARG A 122 -5.31 -5.17 10.63
C ARG A 122 -4.83 -4.03 11.52
N GLU A 123 -3.52 -3.92 11.78
CA GLU A 123 -2.95 -2.84 12.57
C GLU A 123 -3.01 -1.53 11.79
N LEU A 124 -2.61 -1.53 10.52
CA LEU A 124 -2.74 -0.38 9.63
C LEU A 124 -4.20 0.03 9.45
N ALA A 125 -5.11 -0.92 9.23
CA ALA A 125 -6.55 -0.65 9.15
C ALA A 125 -7.09 0.03 10.41
N THR A 126 -6.64 -0.41 11.58
CA THR A 126 -7.08 0.13 12.88
C THR A 126 -6.57 1.56 13.07
N ALA A 127 -5.30 1.82 12.75
CA ALA A 127 -4.72 3.15 12.82
C ALA A 127 -5.33 4.13 11.81
N ALA A 128 -5.61 3.66 10.59
CA ALA A 128 -6.24 4.45 9.55
C ALA A 128 -7.66 4.90 9.97
N ARG A 129 -8.47 4.00 10.54
CA ARG A 129 -9.77 4.36 11.12
C ARG A 129 -9.62 5.38 12.26
N ALA A 130 -8.66 5.18 13.15
CA ALA A 130 -8.41 6.09 14.27
C ALA A 130 -7.94 7.49 13.84
N THR A 131 -7.43 7.64 12.61
CA THR A 131 -7.03 8.91 11.99
C THR A 131 -8.06 9.44 10.97
N GLY A 132 -9.27 8.86 10.99
CA GLY A 132 -10.42 9.35 10.23
C GLY A 132 -10.43 8.93 8.76
N PHE A 133 -9.74 7.86 8.37
CA PHE A 133 -9.94 7.26 7.05
C PHE A 133 -11.13 6.32 7.04
N ILE A 134 -11.83 6.29 5.91
CA ILE A 134 -12.61 5.12 5.52
C ILE A 134 -11.60 4.04 5.13
N VAL A 135 -11.81 2.82 5.60
CA VAL A 135 -10.92 1.69 5.32
C VAL A 135 -11.68 0.60 4.59
N ALA A 136 -11.11 0.14 3.48
CA ALA A 136 -11.59 -1.01 2.73
C ALA A 136 -10.51 -2.10 2.66
N GLY A 137 -10.92 -3.36 2.78
CA GLY A 137 -9.99 -4.42 3.18
C GLY A 137 -9.67 -4.38 4.68
N ALA A 138 -9.54 -5.56 5.28
CA ALA A 138 -8.95 -5.89 6.60
C ALA A 138 -9.13 -7.38 6.88
#